data_AF-A0A6J1WG73-F1
#
_entry.id   AF-A0A6J1WG73-F1
#
_cell.length_a   1.000
_cell.length_b   1.000
_cell.length_c   1.000
_cell.angle_alpha   90.00
_cell.angle_beta   90.00
_cell.angle_gamma   90.00
#
_symmetry.space_group_name_H-M   'P 1'
#
loop_
_entity.id
_entity.type
_entity.pdbx_description
1 polymer ?
#
loop_
_entity_poly.entity_id
_entity_poly.type
_entity_poly.pdbx_seq_one_letter_code
_entity_poly.pdbx_strand_id
1 'polypeptide(L)'
;EKVEWIFMVIFTGECFMKIIAYGFLFHPGAYLRNTWNSLDFTIVTIGIASQALQYISKDAFDVKALRAFRVLRPLRLVSGVPSLQIVLNSILKAMVPLFHIAFLVLFVIIIYAIIGLELFSGALHETCFKNDTDEMIDPQIPCNSDGETGYKCDDGYICRGHWEGPNDGITNFDNI
;
A
#
# COMPACT_ATOMS: atom_id res chain seq x y z
N GLU A 1 20.83 7.88 -14.66
CA GLU A 1 20.84 9.31 -14.27
C GLU A 1 20.83 10.31 -15.43
N LYS A 2 21.81 10.32 -16.35
CA LYS A 2 21.86 11.35 -17.42
C LYS A 2 20.62 11.39 -18.32
N VAL A 3 20.07 10.23 -18.66
CA VAL A 3 18.83 10.10 -19.45
C VAL A 3 17.61 10.67 -18.72
N GLU A 4 17.51 10.47 -17.40
CA GLU A 4 16.40 11.00 -16.60
C GLU A 4 16.39 12.53 -16.56
N TRP A 5 17.58 13.13 -16.48
CA TRP A 5 17.75 14.59 -16.54
C TRP A 5 17.31 15.17 -17.88
N ILE A 6 17.65 14.51 -18.99
CA ILE A 6 17.23 14.93 -20.34
C ILE A 6 15.70 14.91 -20.45
N PHE A 7 15.08 13.81 -20.02
CA PHE A 7 13.62 13.70 -19.99
C PHE A 7 12.99 14.78 -19.10
N MET A 8 13.54 15.02 -17.91
CA MET A 8 13.05 16.03 -16.99
C MET A 8 13.05 17.44 -17.61
N VAL A 9 14.13 17.82 -18.30
CA VAL A 9 14.24 19.14 -18.97
C VAL A 9 13.22 19.26 -20.10
N ILE A 10 13.09 18.22 -20.95
CA ILE A 10 12.12 18.22 -22.06
C ILE A 10 10.69 18.37 -21.53
N PHE A 11 10.31 17.59 -20.52
CA PHE A 11 8.95 17.64 -19.96
C PHE A 11 8.66 18.93 -19.21
N THR A 12 9.66 19.49 -18.54
CA THR A 12 9.54 20.82 -17.94
C THR A 12 9.28 21.86 -19.03
N GLY A 13 10.03 21.82 -20.13
CA GLY A 13 9.83 22.70 -21.29
C GLY A 13 8.44 22.55 -21.93
N GLU A 14 7.97 21.32 -22.14
CA GLU A 14 6.62 21.04 -22.64
C GLU A 14 5.53 21.63 -21.73
N CYS A 15 5.67 21.44 -20.41
CA CYS A 15 4.73 21.96 -19.42
C CYS A 15 4.68 23.49 -19.43
N PHE A 16 5.84 24.16 -19.41
CA PHE A 16 5.92 25.62 -19.49
C PHE A 16 5.31 26.16 -20.79
N MET A 17 5.58 25.52 -21.92
CA MET A 17 5.00 25.92 -23.22
C MET A 17 3.47 25.81 -23.21
N LYS A 18 2.91 24.73 -22.65
CA LYS A 18 1.45 24.55 -22.49
C LYS A 18 0.84 25.59 -21.54
N ILE A 19 1.53 25.94 -20.46
CA ILE A 19 1.08 26.96 -19.49
C ILE A 19 1.01 28.34 -20.16
N ILE A 20 2.00 28.69 -20.99
CA ILE A 20 2.03 29.98 -21.71
C ILE A 20 0.93 30.00 -22.79
N ALA A 21 0.71 28.89 -23.50
CA ALA A 21 -0.27 28.81 -24.58
C ALA A 21 -1.74 28.82 -24.10
N TYR A 22 -2.06 28.10 -23.02
CA TYR A 22 -3.44 27.97 -22.52
C TYR A 22 -3.77 28.92 -21.35
N GLY A 23 -2.76 29.58 -20.77
CA GLY A 23 -2.90 30.35 -19.56
C GLY A 23 -2.91 29.48 -18.29
N PHE A 24 -2.46 30.06 -17.17
CA PHE A 24 -2.23 29.33 -15.92
C PHE A 24 -3.52 28.97 -15.17
N LEU A 25 -4.33 29.96 -14.76
CA LEU A 25 -5.50 29.74 -13.91
C LEU A 25 -6.74 30.57 -14.27
N PHE A 26 -6.58 31.82 -14.73
CA PHE A 26 -7.69 32.79 -14.85
C PHE A 26 -8.35 32.88 -16.25
N HIS A 27 -7.92 32.07 -17.23
CA HIS A 27 -8.50 32.08 -18.58
C HIS A 27 -9.53 30.95 -18.80
N PRO A 28 -10.58 31.18 -19.61
CA PRO A 28 -11.53 30.14 -20.01
C PRO A 28 -10.82 29.13 -20.92
N GLY A 29 -10.37 28.01 -20.33
CA GLY A 29 -9.49 27.04 -20.99
C GLY A 29 -8.16 26.78 -20.27
N ALA A 30 -8.01 27.32 -19.05
CA ALA A 30 -6.80 27.20 -18.23
C ALA A 30 -6.25 25.77 -18.16
N TYR A 31 -4.92 25.69 -18.23
CA TYR A 31 -4.15 24.44 -18.28
C TYR A 31 -4.53 23.45 -17.17
N LEU A 32 -4.75 23.93 -15.94
CA LEU A 32 -5.08 23.09 -14.77
C LEU A 32 -6.50 22.54 -14.77
N ARG A 33 -7.41 23.02 -15.62
CA ARG A 33 -8.78 22.51 -15.69
C ARG A 33 -8.88 21.17 -16.42
N ASN A 34 -7.87 20.81 -17.22
CA ASN A 34 -7.75 19.49 -17.82
C ASN A 34 -7.03 18.54 -16.86
N THR A 35 -7.71 17.49 -16.39
CA THR A 35 -7.19 16.49 -15.45
C THR A 35 -5.86 15.89 -15.90
N TRP A 36 -5.67 15.66 -17.20
CA TRP A 36 -4.45 15.09 -17.75
C TRP A 36 -3.26 16.06 -17.73
N ASN A 37 -3.53 17.34 -17.96
CA ASN A 37 -2.52 18.40 -17.86
C ASN A 37 -2.15 18.69 -16.40
N SER A 38 -3.12 18.61 -15.48
CA SER A 38 -2.88 18.74 -14.03
C SER A 38 -2.03 17.58 -13.49
N LEU A 39 -2.27 16.36 -13.99
CA LEU A 39 -1.43 15.19 -13.69
C LEU A 39 0.02 15.41 -14.16
N ASP A 40 0.21 15.88 -15.40
CA ASP A 40 1.55 16.14 -15.93
C ASP A 40 2.29 17.22 -15.12
N PHE A 41 1.61 18.33 -14.81
CA PHE A 41 2.13 19.39 -13.93
C PHE A 41 2.59 18.84 -12.58
N THR A 42 1.75 18.04 -11.93
CA THR A 42 2.06 17.44 -10.62
C THR A 42 3.30 16.55 -10.69
N ILE A 43 3.45 15.75 -11.75
CA ILE A 43 4.65 14.92 -11.92
C ILE A 43 5.89 15.79 -12.16
N VAL A 44 5.78 16.90 -12.90
CA VAL A 44 6.91 17.84 -13.14
C VAL A 44 7.32 18.49 -11.83
N THR A 45 6.38 19.00 -11.04
CA THR A 45 6.65 19.66 -9.77
C THR A 45 7.25 18.71 -8.73
N ILE A 46 6.71 17.49 -8.60
CA ILE A 46 7.27 16.45 -7.71
C ILE A 46 8.68 16.04 -8.18
N GLY A 47 8.88 15.91 -9.49
CA GLY A 47 10.19 15.60 -10.08
C GLY A 47 11.25 16.67 -9.78
N ILE A 48 10.88 17.95 -9.87
CA ILE A 48 11.79 19.07 -9.54
C ILE A 48 12.04 19.13 -8.03
N ALA A 49 10.98 19.04 -7.22
CA ALA A 49 11.09 19.10 -5.76
C ALA A 49 11.97 17.96 -5.22
N SER A 50 11.76 16.73 -5.68
CA SER A 50 12.58 15.57 -5.27
C SER A 50 14.06 15.73 -5.65
N GLN A 51 14.36 16.28 -6.82
CA GLN A 51 15.74 16.51 -7.26
C GLN A 51 16.41 17.67 -6.52
N ALA A 52 15.66 18.73 -6.21
CA ALA A 52 16.14 19.87 -5.43
C ALA A 52 16.43 19.47 -3.97
N LEU A 53 15.55 18.69 -3.35
CA LEU A 53 15.74 18.17 -1.99
C LEU A 53 16.96 17.24 -1.88
N GLN A 54 17.23 16.42 -2.89
CA GLN A 54 18.45 15.60 -2.94
C GLN A 54 19.73 16.42 -3.02
N TYR A 55 19.68 17.60 -3.63
CA TYR A 55 20.85 18.49 -3.76
C TYR A 55 21.11 19.28 -2.48
N ILE A 56 20.05 19.78 -1.84
CA ILE A 56 20.13 20.64 -0.64
C ILE A 56 20.39 19.81 0.63
N SER A 57 19.78 18.64 0.74
CA SER A 57 19.77 17.83 1.97
C SER A 57 20.30 16.42 1.70
N LYS A 58 21.63 16.30 1.59
CA LYS A 58 22.30 14.99 1.44
C LYS A 58 22.17 14.10 2.69
N ASP A 59 22.03 14.68 3.88
CA ASP A 59 22.04 13.96 5.17
C ASP A 59 20.69 13.96 5.93
N ALA A 60 19.66 14.68 5.46
CA ALA A 60 18.42 14.88 6.23
C ALA A 60 17.21 14.04 5.77
N PHE A 61 17.25 13.44 4.57
CA PHE A 61 16.12 12.67 4.03
C PHE A 61 16.57 11.31 3.51
N ASP A 62 15.78 10.27 3.79
CA ASP A 62 15.99 8.94 3.19
C ASP A 62 15.77 9.03 1.67
N VAL A 63 16.90 9.11 0.96
CA VAL A 63 16.97 9.18 -0.50
C VAL A 63 16.27 8.00 -1.19
N LYS A 64 15.98 6.91 -0.47
CA LYS A 64 15.18 5.78 -0.98
C LYS A 64 13.71 6.15 -1.19
N ALA A 65 13.09 6.88 -0.26
CA ALA A 65 11.69 7.29 -0.38
C ALA A 65 11.49 8.27 -1.55
N LEU A 66 12.40 9.24 -1.71
CA LEU A 66 12.34 10.19 -2.82
C LEU A 66 12.52 9.53 -4.20
N ARG A 67 13.18 8.37 -4.26
CA ARG A 67 13.32 7.58 -5.49
C ARG A 67 11.99 6.93 -5.91
N ALA A 68 11.10 6.63 -4.97
CA ALA A 68 9.80 6.02 -5.24
C ALA A 68 8.92 6.92 -6.13
N PHE A 69 8.99 8.26 -5.99
CA PHE A 69 8.24 9.19 -6.84
C PHE A 69 8.54 9.06 -8.34
N ARG A 70 9.66 8.46 -8.74
CA ARG A 70 9.96 8.18 -10.15
C ARG A 70 8.97 7.18 -10.76
N VAL A 71 8.27 6.36 -9.95
CA VAL A 71 7.21 5.44 -10.39
C VAL A 71 6.00 6.17 -10.98
N LEU A 72 5.85 7.47 -10.70
CA LEU A 72 4.78 8.29 -11.27
C LEU A 72 5.09 8.71 -12.73
N ARG A 73 6.36 8.72 -13.15
CA ARG A 73 6.76 9.20 -14.50
C ARG A 73 6.12 8.42 -15.65
N PRO A 74 6.00 7.08 -15.61
CA PRO A 74 5.28 6.31 -16.64
C PRO A 74 3.81 6.71 -16.81
N LEU A 75 3.14 7.26 -15.78
CA LEU A 75 1.75 7.71 -15.90
C LEU A 75 1.60 8.86 -16.91
N ARG A 76 2.68 9.58 -17.26
CA ARG A 76 2.64 10.59 -18.34
C ARG A 76 2.35 10.03 -19.72
N LEU A 77 2.66 8.75 -19.96
CA LEU A 77 2.31 8.08 -21.22
C LEU A 77 0.79 8.11 -21.44
N VAL A 78 0.03 8.05 -20.35
CA VAL A 78 -1.42 8.14 -20.38
C VAL A 78 -1.87 9.54 -20.82
N SER A 79 -1.27 10.62 -20.30
CA SER A 79 -1.60 11.98 -20.73
C SER A 79 -1.19 12.26 -22.18
N GLY A 80 -0.20 11.55 -22.72
CA GLY A 80 0.25 11.71 -24.11
C GLY A 80 -0.55 10.88 -25.14
N VAL A 81 -1.20 9.79 -24.72
CA VAL A 81 -1.86 8.85 -25.62
C VAL A 81 -3.39 8.86 -25.40
N PRO A 82 -4.17 9.40 -26.35
CA PRO A 82 -5.62 9.58 -26.16
C PRO A 82 -6.39 8.25 -26.00
N SER A 83 -5.91 7.15 -26.60
CA SER A 83 -6.53 5.84 -26.42
C SER A 83 -6.43 5.35 -24.97
N LEU A 84 -5.32 5.60 -24.27
CA LEU A 84 -5.16 5.23 -22.85
C LEU A 84 -6.08 6.07 -21.94
N GLN A 85 -6.30 7.33 -22.29
CA GLN A 85 -7.21 8.21 -21.55
C GLN A 85 -8.66 7.69 -21.58
N ILE A 86 -9.10 7.18 -22.74
CA ILE A 86 -10.45 6.61 -22.91
C ILE A 86 -10.61 5.35 -22.06
N VAL A 87 -9.59 4.48 -22.06
CA VAL A 87 -9.59 3.23 -21.28
C VAL A 87 -9.67 3.55 -19.78
N LEU A 88 -8.83 4.45 -19.26
CA LEU A 88 -8.86 4.79 -17.84
C LEU A 88 -10.14 5.50 -17.42
N ASN A 89 -10.67 6.41 -18.26
CA ASN A 89 -11.96 7.02 -17.97
C ASN A 89 -13.09 5.99 -17.90
N SER A 90 -13.03 4.94 -18.73
CA SER A 90 -13.98 3.82 -18.67
C SER A 90 -13.82 3.02 -17.38
N ILE A 91 -12.59 2.73 -16.97
CA ILE A 91 -12.29 2.03 -15.71
C ILE A 91 -12.78 2.84 -14.50
N LEU A 92 -12.49 4.14 -14.45
CA LEU A 92 -12.91 5.02 -13.36
C LEU A 92 -14.43 5.12 -13.27
N LYS A 93 -15.13 5.19 -14.40
CA LYS A 93 -16.61 5.16 -14.43
C LYS A 93 -17.16 3.83 -13.90
N ALA A 94 -16.53 2.71 -14.23
CA ALA A 94 -16.92 1.40 -13.73
C ALA A 94 -16.63 1.23 -12.22
N MET A 95 -15.66 1.96 -11.66
CA MET A 95 -15.30 1.88 -10.23
C MET A 95 -16.37 2.49 -9.31
N VAL A 96 -17.10 3.51 -9.76
CA VAL A 96 -18.15 4.19 -8.97
C VAL A 96 -19.22 3.22 -8.43
N PRO A 97 -19.87 2.37 -9.26
CA PRO A 97 -20.83 1.41 -8.73
C PRO A 97 -20.19 0.33 -7.83
N LEU A 98 -18.93 -0.05 -8.09
CA LEU A 98 -18.22 -1.02 -7.25
C LEU A 98 -17.97 -0.49 -5.83
N PHE A 99 -17.84 0.83 -5.67
CA PHE A 99 -17.57 1.46 -4.38
C PHE A 99 -18.68 1.18 -3.35
N HIS A 100 -19.95 1.12 -3.79
CA HIS A 100 -21.06 0.76 -2.90
C HIS A 100 -20.97 -0.68 -2.39
N ILE A 101 -20.58 -1.61 -3.26
CA ILE A 101 -20.38 -3.03 -2.90
C ILE A 101 -19.17 -3.15 -1.97
N ALA A 102 -18.09 -2.43 -2.26
CA ALA A 102 -16.88 -2.42 -1.44
C ALA A 102 -17.16 -1.97 0.00
N PHE A 103 -18.01 -0.94 0.20
CA PHE A 103 -18.43 -0.54 1.54
C PHE A 103 -19.23 -1.60 2.28
N LEU A 104 -20.13 -2.30 1.59
CA LEU A 104 -20.89 -3.38 2.20
C LEU A 104 -19.94 -4.50 2.64
N VAL A 105 -19.02 -4.91 1.77
CA VAL A 105 -18.01 -5.93 2.08
C VAL A 105 -17.13 -5.50 3.26
N LEU A 106 -16.66 -4.25 3.28
CA LEU A 106 -15.88 -3.70 4.38
C LEU A 106 -16.66 -3.76 5.71
N PHE A 107 -17.93 -3.37 5.70
CA PHE A 107 -18.78 -3.40 6.88
C PHE A 107 -18.96 -4.82 7.41
N VAL A 108 -19.19 -5.80 6.53
CA VAL A 108 -19.28 -7.22 6.90
C VAL A 108 -17.97 -7.74 7.48
N ILE A 109 -16.82 -7.39 6.87
CA ILE A 109 -15.50 -7.76 7.39
C ILE A 109 -15.29 -7.20 8.81
N ILE A 110 -15.67 -5.94 9.07
CA ILE A 110 -15.53 -5.34 10.41
C ILE A 110 -16.37 -6.09 11.45
N ILE A 111 -17.61 -6.47 11.12
CA ILE A 111 -18.46 -7.24 12.05
C ILE A 111 -17.79 -8.57 12.41
N TYR A 112 -17.31 -9.32 11.40
CA TYR A 112 -16.63 -10.59 11.65
C TYR A 112 -15.28 -10.41 12.33
N ALA A 113 -14.56 -9.32 12.08
CA ALA A 113 -13.31 -9.00 12.78
C ALA A 113 -13.55 -8.77 14.27
N ILE A 114 -14.57 -8.00 14.65
CA ILE A 114 -14.93 -7.76 16.06
C ILE A 114 -15.38 -9.06 16.73
N ILE A 115 -16.23 -9.85 16.07
CA ILE A 115 -16.65 -11.16 16.60
C ILE A 115 -15.43 -12.07 16.79
N GLY A 116 -14.51 -12.10 15.82
CA GLY A 116 -13.28 -12.88 15.90
C GLY A 116 -12.36 -12.43 17.03
N LEU A 117 -12.19 -11.12 17.22
CA LEU A 117 -11.45 -10.53 18.33
C LEU A 117 -12.01 -10.99 19.68
N GLU A 118 -13.31 -10.82 19.91
CA GLU A 118 -13.95 -11.18 21.17
C GLU A 118 -13.91 -12.70 21.47
N LEU A 119 -13.94 -13.55 20.43
CA LEU A 119 -13.93 -15.00 20.60
C LEU A 119 -12.53 -15.62 20.66
N PHE A 120 -11.55 -15.05 19.96
CA PHE A 120 -10.25 -15.69 19.73
C PHE A 120 -9.06 -14.83 20.17
N SER A 121 -9.27 -13.71 20.87
CA SER A 121 -8.19 -12.91 21.44
C SER A 121 -7.30 -13.77 22.34
N GLY A 122 -5.99 -13.75 22.07
CA GLY A 122 -4.99 -14.51 22.83
C GLY A 122 -4.95 -16.01 22.54
N ALA A 123 -5.96 -16.59 21.87
CA ALA A 123 -6.09 -18.04 21.71
C ALA A 123 -5.03 -18.68 20.79
N LEU A 124 -4.37 -17.90 19.93
CA LEU A 124 -3.43 -18.40 18.92
C LEU A 124 -1.95 -18.31 19.33
N HIS A 125 -1.66 -18.14 20.63
CA HIS A 125 -0.27 -17.99 21.14
C HIS A 125 0.27 -19.24 21.85
N GLU A 126 -0.52 -20.33 21.87
CA GLU A 126 -0.16 -21.56 22.56
C GLU A 126 0.23 -22.64 21.54
N THR A 127 1.39 -23.27 21.75
CA THR A 127 1.87 -24.39 20.92
C THR A 127 2.47 -25.49 21.81
N CYS A 128 2.74 -26.65 21.21
CA CYS A 128 3.32 -27.78 21.92
C CYS A 128 4.85 -27.63 22.03
N PHE A 129 5.34 -27.68 23.27
CA PHE A 129 6.76 -27.71 23.61
C PHE A 129 7.15 -29.09 24.14
N LYS A 130 8.38 -29.53 23.92
CA LYS A 130 8.87 -30.77 24.56
C LYS A 130 8.99 -30.57 26.07
N ASN A 131 8.73 -31.61 26.86
CA ASN A 131 8.80 -31.51 28.33
C ASN A 131 10.21 -31.18 28.86
N ASP A 132 11.26 -31.64 28.17
CA ASP A 132 12.64 -31.53 28.63
C ASP A 132 13.43 -30.39 27.97
N THR A 133 13.00 -29.95 26.78
CA THR A 133 13.64 -28.88 26.01
C THR A 133 12.59 -27.85 25.63
N ASP A 134 12.92 -26.56 25.73
CA ASP A 134 12.03 -25.45 25.33
C ASP A 134 11.92 -25.31 23.80
N GLU A 135 11.99 -26.46 23.10
CA GLU A 135 11.87 -26.58 21.66
C GLU A 135 10.40 -26.76 21.29
N MET A 136 9.95 -25.94 20.36
CA MET A 136 8.62 -26.03 19.74
C MET A 136 8.57 -27.22 18.76
N ILE A 137 7.39 -27.83 18.63
CA ILE A 137 7.13 -28.82 17.57
C ILE A 137 7.17 -28.17 16.17
N ASP A 138 7.66 -28.90 15.17
CA ASP A 138 7.62 -28.52 13.75
C ASP A 138 6.72 -29.52 12.99
N PRO A 139 5.60 -29.11 12.37
CA PRO A 139 5.10 -27.74 12.24
C PRO A 139 4.47 -27.18 13.53
N GLN A 140 4.58 -25.86 13.76
CA GLN A 140 3.89 -25.21 14.88
C GLN A 140 2.38 -25.20 14.64
N ILE A 141 1.62 -25.69 15.63
CA ILE A 141 0.15 -25.73 15.58
C ILE A 141 -0.45 -25.26 16.90
N PRO A 142 -1.59 -24.53 16.87
CA PRO A 142 -2.27 -24.13 18.10
C PRO A 142 -2.72 -25.35 18.91
N CYS A 143 -2.39 -25.36 20.20
CA CYS A 143 -2.88 -26.36 21.16
C CYS A 143 -3.84 -25.72 22.16
N ASN A 144 -4.60 -26.55 22.88
CA ASN A 144 -5.46 -26.08 23.98
C ASN A 144 -5.10 -26.84 25.26
N SER A 145 -4.63 -26.14 26.29
CA SER A 145 -4.29 -26.74 27.59
C SER A 145 -5.52 -27.05 28.46
N ASP A 146 -6.56 -26.23 28.36
CA ASP A 146 -7.66 -26.17 29.34
C ASP A 146 -8.98 -26.79 28.83
N GLY A 147 -9.03 -27.27 27.59
CA GLY A 147 -10.28 -27.66 26.91
C GLY A 147 -10.58 -29.16 26.78
N GLU A 148 -11.88 -29.48 26.78
CA GLU A 148 -12.42 -30.73 26.19
C GLU A 148 -12.28 -30.76 24.67
N THR A 149 -12.16 -29.59 24.03
CA THR A 149 -12.11 -29.39 22.57
C THR A 149 -10.82 -28.71 22.12
N GLY A 150 -10.31 -29.06 20.94
CA GLY A 150 -9.06 -28.53 20.38
C GLY A 150 -7.99 -29.61 20.24
N TYR A 151 -6.87 -29.27 19.58
CA TYR A 151 -5.75 -30.20 19.46
C TYR A 151 -5.03 -30.32 20.81
N LYS A 152 -4.78 -31.57 21.22
CA LYS A 152 -4.00 -31.90 22.41
C LYS A 152 -2.63 -32.38 21.97
N CYS A 153 -1.59 -31.89 22.64
CA CYS A 153 -0.22 -32.32 22.37
C CYS A 153 -0.05 -33.81 22.65
N ASP A 154 0.81 -34.47 21.87
CA ASP A 154 1.15 -35.88 22.05
C ASP A 154 1.93 -36.14 23.34
N ASP A 155 2.04 -37.41 23.75
CA ASP A 155 2.77 -37.83 24.95
C ASP A 155 4.22 -37.33 24.93
N GLY A 156 4.62 -36.59 25.97
CA GLY A 156 5.96 -35.99 26.09
C GLY A 156 6.02 -34.50 25.69
N TYR A 157 4.91 -33.93 25.22
CA TYR A 157 4.79 -32.51 24.92
C TYR A 157 3.78 -31.81 25.86
N ILE A 158 4.04 -30.56 26.18
CA ILE A 158 3.18 -29.70 26.99
C ILE A 158 2.74 -28.48 26.17
N CYS A 159 1.44 -28.18 26.23
CA CYS A 159 0.89 -26.97 25.65
C CYS A 159 1.29 -25.77 26.52
N ARG A 160 2.00 -24.81 25.94
CA ARG A 160 2.39 -23.56 26.63
C ARG A 160 2.27 -22.39 25.67
N GLY A 161 2.08 -21.20 26.24
CA GLY A 161 2.28 -19.92 25.55
C GLY A 161 3.76 -19.70 25.17
N HIS A 162 4.10 -18.49 24.72
CA HIS A 162 5.41 -18.07 24.15
C HIS A 162 5.63 -18.35 22.67
N TRP A 163 4.60 -18.76 21.94
CA TRP A 163 4.64 -18.72 20.49
C TRP A 163 4.18 -17.35 19.99
N GLU A 164 4.88 -16.77 19.02
CA GLU A 164 4.46 -15.51 18.37
C GLU A 164 3.14 -15.66 17.61
N GLY A 165 2.73 -16.89 17.32
CA GLY A 165 1.51 -17.24 16.62
C GLY A 165 1.77 -17.71 15.18
N PRO A 166 0.74 -18.16 14.47
CA PRO A 166 0.89 -18.70 13.13
C PRO A 166 1.39 -17.65 12.14
N ASN A 167 2.20 -18.08 11.16
CA ASN A 167 2.84 -17.24 10.15
C ASN A 167 3.63 -16.06 10.76
N ASP A 168 4.56 -16.36 11.67
CA ASP A 168 5.38 -15.35 12.37
C ASP A 168 4.52 -14.26 13.06
N GLY A 169 3.42 -14.70 13.68
CA GLY A 169 2.49 -13.83 14.38
C GLY A 169 1.62 -12.92 13.51
N ILE A 170 1.61 -13.09 12.18
CA ILE A 170 0.78 -12.27 11.27
C ILE A 170 -0.71 -12.65 11.40
N THR A 171 -1.02 -13.93 11.60
CA THR A 171 -2.41 -14.41 11.64
C THR A 171 -2.87 -14.63 13.08
N ASN A 172 -3.41 -13.57 13.70
CA ASN A 172 -3.98 -13.59 15.05
C ASN A 172 -5.28 -12.75 15.13
N PHE A 173 -5.94 -12.77 16.30
CA PHE A 173 -7.14 -12.00 16.60
C PHE A 173 -6.96 -11.14 17.87
N ASP A 174 -5.75 -10.62 18.11
CA ASP A 174 -5.49 -9.88 19.36
C ASP A 174 -5.84 -8.40 19.24
N ASN A 175 -5.88 -7.90 18.01
CA ASN A 175 -6.14 -6.49 17.69
C ASN A 175 -7.02 -6.38 16.44
N ILE A 176 -7.64 -5.21 16.27
CA ILE A 176 -8.46 -4.87 15.08
C ILE A 176 -7.67 -4.12 14.03
#